data_AF-A0A8F4J620-F1
#
_entry.id   AF-A0A8F4J620-F1
#
_cell.length_a   1.000
_cell.length_b   1.000
_cell.length_c   1.000
_cell.angle_alpha   90.00
_cell.angle_beta   90.00
_cell.angle_gamma   90.00
#
_symmetry.space_group_name_H-M   'P 1'
#
loop_
_entity.id
_entity.type
_entity.pdbx_description
1 polymer ?
#
loop_
_entity_poly.entity_id
_entity_poly.type
_entity_poly.pdbx_seq_one_letter_code
_entity_poly.pdbx_strand_id
1 'polypeptide(L)'
;MAKTDTATNDLRKGAKVVARTALRDVPEGTTGKVSMVTGLTWIRYWVRFDNGVSLGSIDRKRLATPDQWKRFLAGDEEEASTGAADAAGADDGAAAEDEGGGGATTPNGTFVSQKHIDRAKAARARLTGG
;
A
#
# COMPACT_ATOMS: atom_id res chain seq x y z
N MET A 1 -0.91 22.34 23.95
CA MET A 1 0.25 22.19 23.06
C MET A 1 -0.06 21.08 22.06
N ALA A 2 -0.50 21.43 20.85
CA ALA A 2 -0.61 20.46 19.76
C ALA A 2 0.80 20.25 19.22
N LYS A 3 1.35 19.05 19.40
CA LYS A 3 2.62 18.67 18.78
C LYS A 3 2.30 18.40 17.30
N THR A 4 2.41 19.42 16.47
CA THR A 4 2.47 19.25 15.02
C THR A 4 3.78 18.54 14.74
N ASP A 5 3.77 17.20 14.82
CA ASP A 5 4.88 16.38 14.37
C ASP A 5 4.87 16.53 12.84
N THR A 6 5.75 17.41 12.34
CA THR A 6 6.13 17.44 10.92
C THR A 6 6.66 16.05 10.62
N ALA A 7 5.74 15.17 10.23
CA ALA A 7 5.91 13.74 10.18
C ALA A 7 7.04 13.42 9.22
N THR A 8 8.23 13.16 9.76
CA THR A 8 9.23 12.44 8.99
C THR A 8 8.54 11.13 8.62
N ASN A 9 8.32 10.88 7.33
CA ASN A 9 7.57 9.73 6.85
C ASN A 9 8.17 8.41 7.38
N ASP A 10 9.43 8.43 7.83
CA ASP A 10 10.21 7.31 8.34
C ASP A 10 9.62 6.61 9.56
N LEU A 11 9.78 5.28 9.56
CA LEU A 11 9.35 4.44 10.67
C LEU A 11 10.47 4.33 11.70
N ARG A 12 10.09 4.18 12.97
CA ARG A 12 11.04 3.94 14.06
C ARG A 12 11.04 2.46 14.44
N LYS A 13 12.13 1.98 15.05
CA LYS A 13 12.17 0.65 15.67
C LYS A 13 11.04 0.53 16.69
N GLY A 14 10.32 -0.58 16.65
CA GLY A 14 9.15 -0.85 17.49
C GLY A 14 7.83 -0.31 16.96
N ALA A 15 7.83 0.47 15.87
CA ALA A 15 6.60 0.96 15.25
C ALA A 15 5.75 -0.20 14.71
N LYS A 16 4.43 -0.10 14.88
CA LYS A 16 3.47 -1.02 14.26
C LYS A 16 3.28 -0.63 12.81
N VAL A 17 3.28 -1.63 11.93
CA VAL A 17 3.16 -1.46 10.49
C VAL A 17 2.25 -2.52 9.90
N VAL A 18 1.75 -2.25 8.70
CA VAL A 18 0.95 -3.17 7.90
C VAL A 18 1.60 -3.27 6.52
N ALA A 19 1.68 -4.48 5.97
CA ALA A 19 2.14 -4.69 4.61
C ALA A 19 1.13 -4.09 3.61
N ARG A 20 1.55 -3.10 2.83
CA ARG A 20 0.71 -2.46 1.79
C ARG A 20 0.59 -3.28 0.51
N THR A 21 1.45 -4.26 0.35
CA THR A 21 1.51 -5.12 -0.83
C THR A 21 1.88 -6.52 -0.37
N ALA A 22 1.58 -7.53 -1.18
CA ALA A 22 2.06 -8.88 -0.92
C ALA A 22 3.60 -8.90 -1.01
N LEU A 23 4.23 -9.34 0.08
CA LEU A 23 5.66 -9.56 0.18
C LEU A 23 5.94 -11.07 0.20
N ARG A 24 7.22 -11.45 0.09
CA ARG A 24 7.62 -12.87 0.13
C ARG A 24 7.12 -13.50 1.43
N ASP A 25 6.24 -14.49 1.30
CA ASP A 25 5.60 -15.23 2.40
C ASP A 25 4.76 -14.36 3.37
N VAL A 26 4.43 -13.12 2.99
CA VAL A 26 3.65 -12.18 3.81
C VAL A 26 2.54 -11.58 2.93
N PRO A 27 1.27 -11.98 3.15
CA PRO A 27 0.14 -11.40 2.44
C PRO A 27 0.01 -9.89 2.69
N GLU A 28 -0.63 -9.18 1.76
CA GLU A 28 -1.05 -7.80 1.96
C GLU A 28 -1.98 -7.68 3.18
N GLY A 29 -1.90 -6.57 3.92
CA GLY A 29 -2.68 -6.35 5.13
C GLY A 29 -2.10 -7.04 6.37
N THR A 30 -1.02 -7.82 6.24
CA THR A 30 -0.38 -8.45 7.40
C THR A 30 0.24 -7.41 8.31
N THR A 31 -0.12 -7.46 9.59
CA THR A 31 0.43 -6.57 10.61
C THR A 31 1.80 -7.06 11.06
N GLY A 32 2.67 -6.14 11.43
CA GLY A 32 3.98 -6.44 11.96
C GLY A 32 4.56 -5.29 12.79
N LYS A 33 5.75 -5.53 13.32
CA LYS A 33 6.53 -4.56 14.10
C LYS A 33 7.92 -4.40 13.51
N VAL A 34 8.35 -3.15 13.35
CA VAL A 34 9.70 -2.82 12.89
C VAL A 34 10.72 -3.28 13.95
N SER A 35 11.63 -4.17 13.58
CA SER A 35 12.69 -4.67 14.45
C SER A 35 13.99 -3.88 14.29
N MET A 36 14.28 -3.42 13.08
CA MET A 36 15.49 -2.66 12.76
C MET A 36 15.23 -1.68 11.62
N VAL A 37 15.95 -0.56 11.67
CA VAL A 37 16.00 0.46 10.63
C VAL A 37 17.47 0.61 10.25
N THR A 38 17.78 0.46 8.97
CA THR A 38 19.16 0.44 8.46
C THR A 38 19.31 1.45 7.34
N GLY A 39 20.42 2.18 7.31
CA GLY A 39 20.73 3.17 6.27
C GLY A 39 20.44 4.61 6.70
N LEU A 40 21.10 5.56 6.03
CA LEU A 40 20.93 6.99 6.25
C LEU A 40 20.09 7.62 5.13
N THR A 41 20.57 7.54 3.89
CA THR A 41 19.86 8.04 2.69
C THR A 41 18.96 6.97 2.07
N TRP A 42 19.38 5.70 2.10
CA TRP A 42 18.56 4.57 1.67
C TRP A 42 18.10 3.75 2.87
N ILE A 43 16.99 4.18 3.48
CA ILE A 43 16.47 3.53 4.67
C ILE A 43 15.77 2.22 4.30
N ARG A 44 16.18 1.16 4.99
CA ARG A 44 15.65 -0.20 4.86
C ARG A 44 15.11 -0.68 6.19
N TYR A 45 13.93 -1.25 6.15
CA TYR A 45 13.21 -1.71 7.33
C TYR A 45 13.28 -3.22 7.42
N TRP A 46 13.52 -3.68 8.64
CA TRP A 46 13.32 -5.07 9.02
C TRP A 46 12.06 -5.13 9.86
N VAL A 47 11.14 -5.99 9.45
CA VAL A 47 9.83 -6.11 10.07
C VAL A 47 9.62 -7.56 10.45
N ARG A 48 9.19 -7.78 11.69
CA ARG A 48 8.68 -9.05 12.16
C ARG A 48 7.16 -9.01 12.04
N PHE A 49 6.62 -9.81 11.14
CA PHE A 49 5.19 -9.90 10.90
C PHE A 49 4.54 -10.89 11.86
N ASP A 50 3.25 -10.68 12.11
CA ASP A 50 2.47 -11.50 13.05
C ASP A 50 2.22 -12.91 12.51
N ASN A 51 2.41 -13.14 11.21
CA ASN A 51 2.41 -14.47 10.58
C ASN A 51 3.67 -15.30 10.90
N GLY A 52 4.58 -14.78 11.72
CA GLY A 52 5.82 -15.44 12.13
C GLY A 52 7.00 -15.22 11.19
N VAL A 53 6.80 -14.60 10.03
CA VAL A 53 7.87 -14.30 9.06
C VAL A 53 8.57 -13.00 9.44
N SER A 54 9.89 -13.01 9.40
CA SER A 54 10.71 -11.80 9.53
C SER A 54 11.31 -11.47 8.18
N LEU A 55 11.02 -10.28 7.66
CA LEU A 55 11.51 -9.85 6.37
C LEU A 55 12.32 -8.56 6.51
N GLY A 56 13.52 -8.59 5.94
CA GLY A 56 14.47 -7.47 5.92
C GLY A 56 14.43 -6.70 4.60
N SER A 57 15.20 -5.61 4.55
CA SER A 57 15.43 -4.81 3.34
C SER A 57 14.16 -4.23 2.68
N ILE A 58 13.09 -4.05 3.46
CA ILE A 58 11.81 -3.51 2.98
C ILE A 58 11.92 -2.00 2.83
N ASP A 59 11.45 -1.46 1.71
CA ASP A 59 11.35 -0.01 1.50
C ASP A 59 10.12 0.58 2.17
N ARG A 60 10.20 1.86 2.58
CA ARG A 60 9.11 2.57 3.28
C ARG A 60 7.75 2.46 2.59
N LYS A 61 7.75 2.48 1.25
CA LYS A 61 6.55 2.49 0.39
C LYS A 61 5.71 1.22 0.51
N ARG A 62 6.34 0.09 0.85
CA ARG A 62 5.67 -1.20 1.00
C ARG A 62 5.06 -1.41 2.38
N LEU A 63 5.27 -0.45 3.29
CA LEU A 63 4.74 -0.46 4.65
C LEU A 63 3.77 0.71 4.82
N ALA A 64 2.70 0.49 5.57
CA ALA A 64 1.83 1.54 6.08
C ALA A 64 1.83 1.52 7.60
N THR A 65 1.61 2.67 8.23
CA THR A 65 1.13 2.67 9.61
C THR A 65 -0.33 2.19 9.65
N PRO A 66 -0.84 1.71 10.80
CA PRO A 66 -2.24 1.30 10.91
C PRO A 66 -3.24 2.39 10.48
N ASP A 67 -2.93 3.66 10.75
CA ASP A 67 -3.76 4.79 10.32
C ASP A 67 -3.67 5.04 8.81
N GLN A 68 -2.46 4.94 8.22
CA GLN A 68 -2.26 5.01 6.76
C GLN A 68 -2.94 3.85 6.04
N TRP A 69 -3.01 2.67 6.67
CA TRP A 69 -3.69 1.50 6.12
C TRP A 69 -5.22 1.70 6.11
N LYS A 70 -5.79 2.25 7.18
CA LYS A 70 -7.22 2.59 7.23
C LYS A 70 -7.59 3.61 6.15
N ARG A 71 -6.76 4.65 5.94
CA ARG A 71 -6.96 5.63 4.86
C ARG A 71 -6.85 4.99 3.47
N PHE A 72 -5.88 4.11 3.28
CA PHE A 72 -5.73 3.36 2.04
C PHE A 72 -6.95 2.48 1.73
N LEU A 73 -7.54 1.84 2.75
CA LEU A 73 -8.79 1.08 2.61
C LEU A 73 -10.02 1.98 2.40
N ALA A 74 -10.02 3.19 2.97
CA ALA A 74 -11.10 4.16 2.82
C ALA A 74 -11.13 4.82 1.43
N GLY A 75 -10.09 4.66 0.62
CA GLY A 75 -10.05 5.17 -0.75
C GLY A 75 -9.43 6.56 -0.91
N ASP A 76 -8.93 7.17 0.17
CA ASP A 76 -8.08 8.37 0.13
C ASP A 76 -6.72 8.01 -0.51
N GLU A 77 -6.67 8.06 -1.85
CA GLU A 77 -5.43 8.06 -2.60
C GLU A 77 -4.74 9.42 -2.42
N GLU A 78 -3.98 9.56 -1.33
CA GLU A 78 -2.85 10.49 -1.35
C GLU A 78 -1.59 9.69 -1.72
N GLU A 79 -1.28 9.72 -3.02
CA GLU A 79 0.07 9.78 -3.59
C GLU A 79 1.14 9.01 -2.80
N ALA A 80 1.19 7.68 -2.96
CA ALA A 80 2.43 6.92 -2.73
C ALA A 80 3.33 6.95 -3.99
N SER A 81 3.45 8.12 -4.62
CA SER A 81 4.40 8.42 -5.70
C SER A 81 5.59 9.14 -5.06
N THR A 82 6.81 8.62 -5.05
CA THR A 82 7.68 8.63 -6.22
C THR A 82 8.85 7.69 -5.96
N GLY A 83 9.18 6.87 -6.95
CA GLY A 83 10.38 6.04 -7.02
C GLY A 83 10.04 4.58 -7.27
N ALA A 84 9.22 4.33 -8.29
CA ALA A 84 9.68 3.47 -9.37
C ALA A 84 10.34 4.43 -10.37
N ALA A 85 11.67 4.44 -10.42
CA ALA A 85 12.36 4.99 -11.57
C ALA A 85 12.61 3.81 -12.53
N ASP A 86 12.26 4.03 -13.78
CA ASP A 86 12.55 3.23 -14.98
C ASP A 86 11.58 2.09 -15.36
N ALA A 87 10.49 2.48 -16.03
CA ALA A 87 10.07 1.93 -17.32
C ALA A 87 8.95 2.81 -17.93
N ALA A 88 9.35 3.60 -18.92
CA ALA A 88 8.61 4.24 -20.02
C ALA A 88 7.06 4.30 -20.04
N GLY A 89 6.57 5.49 -20.41
CA GLY A 89 5.36 5.64 -21.23
C GLY A 89 4.25 6.49 -20.61
N ALA A 90 4.14 7.73 -21.10
CA ALA A 90 3.07 8.69 -20.82
C ALA A 90 1.72 8.22 -21.38
N ASP A 91 0.62 8.54 -20.69
CA ASP A 91 -0.45 9.40 -21.21
C ASP A 91 -1.56 9.68 -20.17
N ASP A 92 -1.98 10.96 -20.19
CA ASP A 92 -3.07 11.60 -19.46
C ASP A 92 -4.43 10.93 -19.69
N GLY A 93 -5.27 10.83 -18.65
CA GLY A 93 -6.60 10.26 -18.80
C GLY A 93 -7.55 10.51 -17.63
N ALA A 94 -7.94 11.78 -17.47
CA ALA A 94 -9.21 12.27 -16.93
C ALA A 94 -9.74 11.67 -15.60
N ALA A 95 -9.68 12.49 -14.56
CA ALA A 95 -10.46 12.34 -13.35
C ALA A 95 -11.97 12.48 -13.66
N ALA A 96 -12.75 11.51 -13.22
CA ALA A 96 -14.18 11.65 -12.97
C ALA A 96 -14.43 11.21 -11.51
N GLU A 97 -14.76 12.19 -10.67
CA GLU A 97 -15.50 12.04 -9.41
C GLU A 97 -16.97 11.74 -9.79
N ASP A 98 -17.84 10.99 -9.12
CA ASP A 98 -18.07 10.65 -7.70
C ASP A 98 -19.17 9.54 -7.63
N GLU A 99 -19.37 8.99 -6.43
CA GLU A 99 -20.50 8.19 -5.90
C GLU A 99 -20.60 6.69 -6.22
N GLY A 100 -20.39 5.87 -5.17
CA GLY A 100 -20.80 4.46 -5.17
C GLY A 100 -20.12 3.60 -4.12
N GLY A 101 -20.54 3.71 -2.86
CA GLY A 101 -20.14 2.77 -1.81
C GLY A 101 -20.59 1.35 -2.16
N GLY A 102 -19.65 0.46 -2.51
CA GLY A 102 -19.98 -0.94 -2.78
C GLY A 102 -18.80 -1.79 -3.21
N GLY A 103 -17.96 -2.22 -2.27
CA GLY A 103 -17.05 -3.35 -2.55
C GLY A 103 -17.81 -4.68 -2.61
N ALA A 104 -17.34 -5.62 -3.42
CA ALA A 104 -17.90 -6.96 -3.53
C ALA A 104 -17.01 -7.99 -2.84
N THR A 105 -17.62 -8.90 -2.07
CA THR A 105 -16.90 -10.06 -1.54
C THR A 105 -16.91 -11.17 -2.58
N THR A 106 -15.72 -11.64 -2.96
CA THR A 106 -15.57 -12.78 -3.87
C THR A 106 -16.11 -14.07 -3.22
N PRO A 107 -16.45 -15.11 -4.01
CA PRO A 107 -16.94 -16.38 -3.47
C PRO A 107 -16.01 -17.04 -2.45
N ASN A 108 -14.71 -16.70 -2.49
CA ASN A 108 -13.68 -17.19 -1.57
C ASN A 108 -13.59 -16.37 -0.26
N GLY A 109 -14.51 -15.41 -0.03
CA GLY A 109 -14.55 -14.60 1.19
C GLY A 109 -13.64 -13.36 1.20
N THR A 110 -12.86 -13.12 0.13
CA THR A 110 -12.01 -11.93 0.04
C THR A 110 -12.82 -10.71 -0.41
N PHE A 111 -12.82 -9.66 0.40
CA PHE A 111 -13.46 -8.38 0.07
C PHE A 111 -12.62 -7.60 -0.95
N VAL A 112 -13.26 -7.15 -2.03
CA VAL A 112 -12.65 -6.36 -3.10
C VAL A 112 -13.40 -5.05 -3.22
N SER A 113 -12.69 -3.92 -3.11
CA SER A 113 -13.30 -2.60 -3.25
C SER A 113 -13.80 -2.35 -4.69
N GLN A 114 -14.84 -1.51 -4.83
CA GLN A 114 -15.44 -1.16 -6.12
C GLN A 114 -14.39 -0.68 -7.14
N LYS A 115 -13.44 0.13 -6.68
CA LYS A 115 -12.30 0.62 -7.48
C LYS A 115 -11.45 -0.48 -8.10
N HIS A 116 -11.23 -1.59 -7.40
CA HIS A 116 -10.49 -2.73 -7.95
C HIS A 116 -11.30 -3.50 -8.98
N ILE A 117 -12.63 -3.55 -8.81
CA ILE A 117 -13.56 -4.14 -9.78
C ILE A 117 -13.54 -3.32 -11.08
N ASP A 118 -13.60 -2.00 -10.97
CA ASP A 118 -13.59 -1.09 -12.13
C ASP A 118 -12.25 -1.12 -12.85
N ARG A 119 -11.12 -1.13 -12.11
CA ARG A 119 -9.78 -1.32 -12.68
C ARG A 119 -9.66 -2.65 -13.42
N ALA A 120 -10.17 -3.74 -12.85
CA ALA A 120 -10.14 -5.06 -13.49
C ALA A 120 -11.01 -5.10 -14.75
N LYS A 121 -12.17 -4.42 -14.75
CA LYS A 121 -13.04 -4.27 -15.93
C LYS A 121 -12.35 -3.50 -17.06
N ALA A 122 -11.70 -2.38 -16.73
CA ALA A 122 -10.94 -1.58 -17.71
C ALA A 122 -9.76 -2.36 -18.31
N ALA A 123 -9.03 -3.12 -17.49
CA ALA A 123 -7.95 -3.97 -17.98
C ALA A 123 -8.45 -5.08 -18.91
N ARG A 124 -9.60 -5.70 -18.61
CA ARG A 124 -10.23 -6.71 -19.47
C ARG A 124 -10.73 -6.11 -20.78
N ALA A 125 -11.29 -4.91 -20.76
CA ALA A 125 -11.73 -4.20 -21.97
C ALA A 125 -10.58 -3.99 -22.97
N ARG A 126 -9.36 -3.72 -22.49
CA ARG A 126 -8.15 -3.62 -23.33
C ARG A 126 -7.72 -4.96 -23.93
N LEU A 127 -7.93 -6.06 -23.20
CA LEU A 127 -7.57 -7.41 -23.65
C LEU A 127 -8.57 -8.00 -24.65
N THR A 128 -9.84 -7.59 -24.60
CA THR A 128 -10.90 -8.07 -25.51
C THR A 128 -11.19 -7.13 -26.68
N GLY A 129 -10.59 -5.94 -26.68
CA GLY A 129 -10.74 -4.90 -27.71
C GLY A 129 -9.53 -4.76 -28.63
N GLY A 130 -8.82 -5.86 -28.90
CA GLY A 130 -7.75 -5.97 -29.90
C GLY A 130 -8.15 -6.89 -31.03
#